data_AF-A0A932NT84-F1
#
_entry.id   AF-A0A932NT84-F1
#
_cell.length_a   1.000
_cell.length_b   1.000
_cell.length_c   1.000
_cell.angle_alpha   90.00
_cell.angle_beta   90.00
_cell.angle_gamma   90.00
#
_symmetry.space_group_name_H-M   'P 1'
#
loop_
_entity.id
_entity.type
_entity.pdbx_description
1 polymer ?
#
loop_
_entity_poly.entity_id
_entity_poly.type
_entity_poly.pdbx_seq_one_letter_code
_entity_poly.pdbx_strand_id
1 'polypeptide(L)'
;VVEAILAHPSVMSTVDAVLVNYYPHGEGIPVEQAIAAIRTWYPQVAAVAGSKPVMVSETGWPSCGDRIGEAIPSPDNAAFYLLHFISWARVHQVPYFYFEAFDERWRTAYEGPQGACWGIWDEDGNLKHGMESAQVGYPTRPARSPAR
;
A
#
# COMPACT_ATOMS: atom_id res chain seq x y z
N VAL A 1 13.26 -2.90 -0.10
CA VAL A 1 12.84 -3.23 -1.50
C VAL A 1 13.25 -2.16 -2.53
N VAL A 2 13.01 -0.88 -2.26
CA VAL A 2 13.37 0.24 -3.15
C VAL A 2 14.84 0.21 -3.58
N GLU A 3 15.75 -0.07 -2.63
CA GLU A 3 17.18 -0.15 -2.88
C GLU A 3 17.54 -1.19 -3.94
N ALA A 4 16.88 -2.35 -3.94
CA ALA A 4 17.14 -3.42 -4.90
C ALA A 4 16.78 -2.99 -6.33
N ILE A 5 15.66 -2.26 -6.50
CA ILE A 5 15.27 -1.69 -7.79
C ILE A 5 16.33 -0.67 -8.22
N LEU A 6 16.64 0.33 -7.38
CA LEU A 6 17.60 1.40 -7.70
C LEU A 6 19.02 0.88 -8.00
N ALA A 7 19.43 -0.24 -7.41
CA ALA A 7 20.73 -0.86 -7.67
C ALA A 7 20.83 -1.55 -9.05
N HIS A 8 19.71 -1.80 -9.74
CA HIS A 8 19.67 -2.55 -11.01
C HIS A 8 19.00 -1.76 -12.15
N PRO A 9 19.54 -0.59 -12.56
CA PRO A 9 18.96 0.23 -13.61
C PRO A 9 18.90 -0.46 -14.98
N SER A 10 19.77 -1.43 -15.24
CA SER A 10 19.75 -2.24 -16.47
C SER A 10 18.50 -3.13 -16.58
N VAL A 11 17.90 -3.52 -15.47
CA VAL A 11 16.63 -4.27 -15.48
C VAL A 11 15.46 -3.30 -15.74
N MET A 12 15.48 -2.12 -15.12
CA MET A 12 14.47 -1.09 -15.38
C MET A 12 14.48 -0.62 -16.84
N SER A 13 15.62 -0.63 -17.53
CA SER A 13 15.69 -0.22 -18.94
C SER A 13 15.02 -1.22 -19.89
N THR A 14 14.83 -2.48 -19.49
CA THR A 14 14.26 -3.54 -20.35
C THR A 14 12.75 -3.77 -20.20
N VAL A 15 12.10 -3.17 -19.19
CA VAL A 15 10.67 -3.36 -18.91
C VAL A 15 9.80 -2.21 -19.44
N ASP A 16 8.50 -2.43 -19.62
CA ASP A 16 7.56 -1.40 -20.09
C ASP A 16 7.05 -0.48 -18.97
N ALA A 17 7.02 -0.98 -17.74
CA ALA A 17 6.60 -0.26 -16.54
C ALA A 17 7.38 -0.74 -15.32
N VAL A 18 7.53 0.12 -14.32
CA VAL A 18 8.20 -0.19 -13.06
C VAL A 18 7.15 -0.34 -11.96
N LEU A 19 7.07 -1.55 -11.41
CA LEU A 19 6.20 -1.89 -10.29
C LEU A 19 7.08 -1.97 -9.03
N VAL A 20 6.77 -1.14 -8.03
CA VAL A 20 7.56 -1.02 -6.82
C VAL A 20 6.70 -1.23 -5.58
N ASN A 21 7.22 -2.04 -4.64
CA ASN A 21 6.59 -2.27 -3.35
C ASN A 21 7.19 -1.30 -2.32
N TYR A 22 6.32 -0.59 -1.60
CA TYR A 22 6.70 0.30 -0.51
C TYR A 22 6.07 -0.19 0.80
N TYR A 23 6.91 -0.57 1.78
CA TYR A 23 6.45 -1.01 3.10
C TYR A 23 7.18 -0.27 4.21
N PRO A 24 6.80 0.99 4.52
CA PRO A 24 7.36 1.72 5.66
C PRO A 24 7.32 0.91 6.97
N HIS A 25 6.27 0.11 7.18
CA HIS A 25 6.17 -0.82 8.30
C HIS A 25 7.34 -1.80 8.39
N GLY A 26 7.70 -2.43 7.26
CA GLY A 26 8.82 -3.38 7.19
C GLY A 26 10.19 -2.73 7.43
N GLU A 27 10.30 -1.44 7.15
CA GLU A 27 11.49 -0.63 7.41
C GLU A 27 11.50 -0.03 8.84
N GLY A 28 10.50 -0.36 9.67
CA GLY A 28 10.39 0.08 11.06
C GLY A 28 10.06 1.57 11.26
N ILE A 29 9.53 2.23 10.22
CA ILE A 29 9.18 3.65 10.21
C ILE A 29 7.82 3.82 10.89
N PRO A 30 7.66 4.76 11.86
CA PRO A 30 6.38 5.00 12.52
C PRO A 30 5.33 5.54 11.55
N VAL A 31 4.05 5.27 11.82
CA VAL A 31 2.95 5.48 10.85
C VAL A 31 2.82 6.95 10.43
N GLU A 32 3.12 7.87 11.34
CA GLU A 32 3.06 9.32 11.12
C GLU A 32 4.10 9.79 10.09
N GLN A 33 5.17 9.03 9.90
CA GLN A 33 6.25 9.32 8.95
C GLN A 33 6.19 8.47 7.68
N ALA A 34 5.31 7.48 7.63
CA ALA A 34 5.27 6.48 6.57
C ALA A 34 5.03 7.09 5.18
N ILE A 35 4.11 8.05 5.06
CA ILE A 35 3.87 8.75 3.78
C ILE A 35 4.99 9.73 3.44
N ALA A 36 5.65 10.34 4.44
CA ALA A 36 6.84 11.15 4.20
C ALA A 36 7.98 10.31 3.60
N ALA A 37 8.15 9.08 4.06
CA ALA A 37 9.11 8.14 3.50
C ALA A 37 8.78 7.83 2.02
N ILE A 38 7.53 7.51 1.69
CA ILE A 38 7.10 7.29 0.30
C ILE A 38 7.35 8.53 -0.59
N ARG A 39 7.07 9.73 -0.06
CA ARG A 39 7.35 10.99 -0.77
C ARG A 39 8.84 11.21 -1.07
N THR A 40 9.72 10.61 -0.28
CA THR A 40 11.17 10.61 -0.52
C THR A 40 11.58 9.51 -1.51
N TRP A 41 11.02 8.31 -1.39
CA TRP A 41 11.43 7.16 -2.19
C TRP A 41 10.87 7.18 -3.62
N TYR A 42 9.60 7.52 -3.78
CA TYR A 42 8.92 7.48 -5.08
C TYR A 42 9.63 8.32 -6.17
N PRO A 43 10.05 9.57 -5.90
CA PRO A 43 10.78 10.36 -6.89
C PRO A 43 12.12 9.75 -7.31
N GLN A 44 12.78 8.99 -6.44
CA GLN A 44 14.05 8.33 -6.76
C GLN A 44 13.83 7.23 -7.81
N VAL A 45 12.80 6.41 -7.62
CA VAL A 45 12.42 5.37 -8.59
C VAL A 45 11.94 6.00 -9.89
N ALA A 46 11.10 7.04 -9.81
CA ALA A 46 10.62 7.75 -10.99
C ALA A 46 11.76 8.38 -11.82
N ALA A 47 12.78 8.94 -11.16
CA ALA A 47 13.93 9.51 -11.84
C ALA A 47 14.71 8.45 -12.67
N VAL A 48 14.87 7.24 -12.13
CA VAL A 48 15.54 6.14 -12.84
C VAL A 48 14.64 5.54 -13.93
N ALA A 49 13.33 5.48 -13.70
CA ALA A 49 12.35 4.99 -14.67
C ALA A 49 12.20 5.93 -15.89
N GLY A 50 12.55 7.22 -15.75
CA GLY A 50 12.47 8.20 -16.82
C GLY A 50 11.02 8.45 -17.25
N SER A 51 10.71 8.21 -18.53
CA SER A 51 9.36 8.37 -19.07
C SER A 51 8.46 7.13 -18.87
N LYS A 52 8.99 6.04 -18.31
CA LYS A 52 8.21 4.81 -18.11
C LYS A 52 7.21 4.99 -16.97
N PRO A 53 6.00 4.39 -17.07
CA PRO A 53 5.06 4.38 -15.97
C PRO A 53 5.66 3.75 -14.71
N VAL A 54 5.41 4.37 -13.56
CA VAL A 54 5.74 3.83 -12.24
C VAL A 54 4.46 3.60 -11.46
N MET A 55 4.32 2.41 -10.90
CA MET A 55 3.16 1.99 -10.13
C MET A 55 3.60 1.47 -8.77
N VAL A 56 2.83 1.80 -7.72
CA VAL A 56 3.00 1.14 -6.41
C VAL A 56 2.30 -0.20 -6.46
N SER A 57 3.05 -1.28 -6.68
CA SER A 57 2.46 -2.62 -6.82
C SER A 57 2.01 -3.21 -5.50
N GLU A 58 2.64 -2.83 -4.40
CA GLU A 58 2.20 -3.24 -3.07
C GLU A 58 2.54 -2.16 -2.04
N THR A 59 1.61 -1.93 -1.13
CA THR A 59 1.84 -1.18 0.10
C THR A 59 0.72 -1.47 1.07
N GLY A 60 1.00 -1.42 2.37
CA GLY A 60 0.00 -1.65 3.39
C GLY A 60 0.52 -1.42 4.79
N TRP A 61 -0.33 -1.66 5.77
CA TRP A 61 0.03 -1.63 7.18
C TRP A 61 -0.82 -2.66 7.94
N PRO A 62 -0.21 -3.56 8.73
CA PRO A 62 -0.94 -4.61 9.42
C PRO A 62 -1.71 -4.04 10.63
N SER A 63 -2.92 -4.54 10.84
CA SER A 63 -3.76 -4.12 11.97
C SER A 63 -3.48 -4.88 13.27
N CYS A 64 -2.60 -5.89 13.25
CA CYS A 64 -2.22 -6.69 14.40
C CYS A 64 -0.78 -7.20 14.25
N GLY A 65 -0.24 -7.78 15.32
CA GLY A 65 1.08 -8.40 15.35
C GLY A 65 2.12 -7.59 16.10
N ASP A 66 3.38 -7.97 15.91
CA ASP A 66 4.50 -7.41 16.66
C ASP A 66 5.04 -6.13 16.00
N ARG A 67 5.49 -5.20 16.83
CA ARG A 67 6.14 -3.98 16.34
C ARG A 67 7.47 -4.28 15.65
N ILE A 68 7.77 -3.57 14.57
CA ILE A 68 9.08 -3.55 13.91
C ILE A 68 9.67 -2.17 14.12
N GLY A 69 10.77 -2.05 14.87
CA GLY A 69 11.31 -0.73 15.22
C GLY A 69 10.23 0.16 15.87
N GLU A 70 9.97 1.33 15.30
CA GLU A 70 8.90 2.25 15.73
C GLU A 70 7.57 2.06 14.96
N ALA A 71 7.53 1.14 13.99
CA ALA A 71 6.29 0.77 13.31
C ALA A 71 5.43 -0.14 14.20
N ILE A 72 4.31 0.37 14.66
CA ILE A 72 3.37 -0.34 15.52
C ILE A 72 2.16 -0.81 14.69
N PRO A 73 1.91 -2.12 14.57
CA PRO A 73 0.65 -2.64 14.06
C PRO A 73 -0.52 -2.31 14.98
N SER A 74 -1.59 -1.75 14.44
CA SER A 74 -2.86 -1.57 15.14
C SER A 74 -3.98 -1.25 14.14
N PRO A 75 -5.26 -1.46 14.49
CA PRO A 75 -6.37 -1.08 13.61
C PRO A 75 -6.32 0.41 13.24
N ASP A 76 -6.05 1.27 14.21
CA ASP A 76 -5.96 2.72 14.00
C ASP A 76 -4.81 3.10 13.07
N ASN A 77 -3.63 2.49 13.23
CA ASN A 77 -2.48 2.77 12.37
C ASN A 77 -2.69 2.22 10.96
N ALA A 78 -3.35 1.07 10.82
CA ALA A 78 -3.70 0.50 9.52
C ALA A 78 -4.66 1.42 8.75
N ALA A 79 -5.72 1.90 9.42
CA ALA A 79 -6.67 2.85 8.86
C ALA A 79 -6.01 4.20 8.53
N PHE A 80 -5.19 4.73 9.45
CA PHE A 80 -4.44 5.96 9.25
C PHE A 80 -3.57 5.86 7.99
N TYR A 81 -2.80 4.78 7.87
CA TYR A 81 -1.92 4.56 6.73
C TYR A 81 -2.69 4.48 5.41
N LEU A 82 -3.76 3.67 5.36
CA LEU A 82 -4.60 3.53 4.16
C LEU A 82 -5.11 4.89 3.68
N LEU A 83 -5.71 5.69 4.57
CA LEU A 83 -6.32 6.96 4.21
C LEU A 83 -5.29 7.98 3.71
N HIS A 84 -4.14 8.06 4.39
CA HIS A 84 -3.08 8.98 3.99
C HIS A 84 -2.38 8.54 2.71
N PHE A 85 -2.19 7.24 2.50
CA PHE A 85 -1.64 6.70 1.25
C PHE A 85 -2.56 6.97 0.07
N ILE A 86 -3.86 6.66 0.18
CA ILE A 86 -4.84 6.92 -0.88
C ILE A 86 -4.89 8.41 -1.21
N SER A 87 -4.90 9.27 -0.19
CA SER A 87 -4.88 10.73 -0.37
C SER A 87 -3.64 11.18 -1.15
N TRP A 88 -2.45 10.74 -0.73
CA TRP A 88 -1.20 11.03 -1.42
C TRP A 88 -1.21 10.53 -2.86
N ALA A 89 -1.62 9.28 -3.09
CA ALA A 89 -1.64 8.66 -4.40
C ALA A 89 -2.61 9.38 -5.36
N ARG A 90 -3.79 9.81 -4.87
CA ARG A 90 -4.75 10.60 -5.66
C ARG A 90 -4.19 11.96 -6.06
N VAL A 91 -3.60 12.69 -5.11
CA VAL A 91 -3.02 14.03 -5.38
C VAL A 91 -1.91 13.96 -6.42
N HIS A 92 -1.09 12.90 -6.38
CA HIS A 92 0.05 12.74 -7.28
C HIS A 92 -0.27 11.87 -8.51
N GLN A 93 -1.53 11.45 -8.67
CA GLN A 93 -2.00 10.57 -9.75
C GLN A 93 -1.16 9.28 -9.89
N VAL A 94 -0.68 8.74 -8.77
CA VAL A 94 0.13 7.53 -8.74
C VAL A 94 -0.78 6.30 -8.77
N PRO A 95 -0.66 5.41 -9.78
CA PRO A 95 -1.41 4.17 -9.78
C PRO A 95 -0.89 3.20 -8.72
N TYR A 96 -1.78 2.43 -8.09
CA TYR A 96 -1.41 1.51 -7.02
C TYR A 96 -2.29 0.28 -6.92
N PHE A 97 -1.74 -0.77 -6.31
CA PHE A 97 -2.48 -1.84 -5.64
C PHE A 97 -2.18 -1.77 -4.14
N TYR A 98 -3.22 -1.60 -3.33
CA TYR A 98 -3.09 -1.64 -1.88
C TYR A 98 -3.10 -3.09 -1.41
N PHE A 99 -2.14 -3.43 -0.56
CA PHE A 99 -1.98 -4.74 0.02
C PHE A 99 -2.62 -4.73 1.43
N GLU A 100 -3.76 -5.38 1.64
CA GLU A 100 -4.50 -6.23 0.70
C GLU A 100 -6.01 -6.20 0.91
N ALA A 101 -6.75 -7.00 0.15
CA ALA A 101 -8.20 -7.08 0.30
C ALA A 101 -8.56 -7.71 1.66
N PHE A 102 -8.27 -8.98 1.87
CA PHE A 102 -8.74 -9.74 3.04
C PHE A 102 -7.57 -10.17 3.92
N ASP A 103 -7.81 -10.29 5.22
CA ASP A 103 -6.86 -10.89 6.15
C ASP A 103 -6.59 -12.36 5.79
N GLU A 104 -5.31 -12.71 5.62
CA GLU A 104 -4.86 -14.05 5.22
C GLU A 104 -4.21 -14.82 6.38
N ARG A 105 -5.02 -15.42 7.27
CA ARG A 105 -4.53 -16.09 8.50
C ARG A 105 -3.45 -17.15 8.29
N TRP A 106 -3.42 -17.81 7.14
CA TRP A 106 -2.43 -18.84 6.83
C TRP A 106 -0.99 -18.28 6.78
N ARG A 107 -0.82 -16.97 6.57
CA ARG A 107 0.50 -16.31 6.47
C ARG A 107 1.24 -16.22 7.81
N THR A 108 0.55 -16.36 8.94
CA THR A 108 1.22 -16.32 10.26
C THR A 108 2.36 -17.32 10.38
N ALA A 109 2.27 -18.47 9.69
CA ALA A 109 3.31 -19.49 9.69
C ALA A 109 4.65 -19.02 9.08
N TYR A 110 4.64 -17.98 8.25
CA TYR A 110 5.80 -17.53 7.48
C TYR A 110 6.21 -16.09 7.81
N GLU A 111 5.25 -15.25 8.17
CA GLU A 111 5.43 -13.80 8.32
C GLU A 111 5.25 -13.33 9.77
N GLY A 112 5.00 -14.25 10.71
CA GLY A 112 4.71 -13.90 12.10
C GLY A 112 3.27 -13.40 12.30
N PRO A 113 2.91 -12.94 13.52
CA PRO A 113 1.53 -12.61 13.85
C PRO A 113 0.94 -11.50 12.96
N GLN A 114 1.75 -10.57 12.47
CA GLN A 114 1.34 -9.50 11.56
C GLN A 114 0.91 -9.99 10.18
N GLY A 115 1.42 -11.13 9.71
CA GLY A 115 1.12 -11.69 8.39
C GLY A 115 -0.37 -11.96 8.16
N ALA A 116 -1.13 -12.19 9.23
CA ALA A 116 -2.56 -12.46 9.15
C ALA A 116 -3.45 -11.21 9.04
N CYS A 117 -2.90 -9.99 9.10
CA CYS A 117 -3.66 -8.80 9.47
C CYS A 117 -3.52 -7.61 8.49
N TRP A 118 -3.17 -7.84 7.22
CA TRP A 118 -2.95 -6.79 6.22
C TRP A 118 -4.21 -6.33 5.48
N GLY A 119 -5.32 -7.05 5.62
CA GLY A 119 -6.55 -6.80 4.90
C GLY A 119 -7.21 -5.48 5.27
N ILE A 120 -7.91 -4.90 4.29
CA ILE A 120 -8.96 -3.89 4.48
C ILE A 120 -10.21 -4.53 5.09
N TRP A 121 -10.49 -5.77 4.70
CA TRP A 121 -11.52 -6.64 5.26
C TRP A 121 -10.88 -7.74 6.12
N ASP A 122 -11.60 -8.22 7.12
CA ASP A 122 -11.23 -9.42 7.86
C ASP A 122 -11.45 -10.70 7.02
N GLU A 123 -11.07 -11.86 7.55
CA GLU A 123 -11.20 -13.16 6.85
C GLU A 123 -12.65 -13.54 6.52
N ASP A 124 -13.62 -13.00 7.27
CA ASP A 124 -15.04 -13.26 7.11
C ASP A 124 -15.70 -12.27 6.14
N GLY A 125 -14.92 -11.30 5.62
CA GLY A 125 -15.36 -10.27 4.69
C GLY A 125 -16.02 -9.07 5.35
N ASN A 126 -15.90 -8.90 6.66
CA ASN A 126 -16.32 -7.68 7.33
C ASN A 126 -15.27 -6.60 7.16
N LEU A 127 -15.71 -5.37 6.90
CA LEU A 127 -14.81 -4.23 6.77
C LEU A 127 -14.19 -3.91 8.13
N LYS A 128 -12.86 -3.73 8.18
CA LYS A 128 -12.14 -3.45 9.42
C LYS A 128 -12.34 -1.99 9.85
N HIS A 129 -12.33 -1.78 11.16
CA HIS A 129 -12.56 -0.48 11.77
C HIS A 129 -11.65 0.61 11.19
N GLY A 130 -12.23 1.75 10.82
CA GLY A 130 -11.51 2.90 10.27
C GLY A 130 -11.28 2.85 8.76
N MET A 131 -11.51 1.69 8.12
CA MET A 131 -11.32 1.51 6.68
C MET A 131 -12.52 2.00 5.84
N GLU A 132 -13.66 2.33 6.47
CA GLU A 132 -14.90 2.79 5.83
C GLU A 132 -14.68 4.05 4.98
N SER A 133 -13.82 4.94 5.46
CA SER A 133 -13.54 6.22 4.81
C SER A 133 -12.78 6.08 3.49
N ALA A 134 -12.11 4.94 3.25
CA ALA A 134 -11.44 4.67 1.98
C ALA A 134 -12.43 4.45 0.84
N GLN A 135 -13.67 4.04 1.14
CA GLN A 135 -14.73 3.83 0.15
C GLN A 135 -15.31 5.16 -0.37
N VAL A 136 -15.17 6.26 0.37
CA VAL A 136 -15.86 7.56 0.16
C VAL A 136 -15.27 8.37 -1.03
N GLY A 137 -14.50 7.74 -1.91
CA GLY A 137 -13.96 8.45 -3.09
C GLY A 137 -13.82 7.64 -4.37
N TYR A 138 -14.45 6.47 -4.47
CA TYR A 138 -14.86 6.00 -5.78
C TYR A 138 -16.11 6.80 -6.19
N PRO A 139 -16.14 7.51 -7.33
CA PRO A 139 -17.41 7.98 -7.84
C PRO A 139 -18.31 6.76 -7.96
N THR A 140 -19.44 6.76 -7.26
CA THR A 140 -20.49 5.78 -7.48
C THR A 140 -20.79 5.83 -8.97
N ARG A 141 -20.52 4.73 -9.68
CA ARG A 141 -20.87 4.65 -11.09
C ARG A 141 -22.36 4.96 -11.19
N PRO A 142 -22.79 5.97 -11.98
CA PRO A 142 -24.22 6.25 -12.10
C PRO A 142 -24.93 4.97 -12.51
N ALA A 143 -26.05 4.70 -11.84
CA ALA A 143 -26.89 3.55 -12.11
C ALA A 143 -27.10 3.45 -13.64
N ARG A 144 -26.78 2.30 -14.24
CA ARG A 144 -27.08 2.09 -15.66
C ARG A 144 -28.58 2.27 -15.82
N SER A 145 -28.98 3.24 -16.64
CA SER A 145 -30.36 3.31 -17.12
C SER A 145 -30.73 1.96 -17.74
N PRO A 146 -31.92 1.41 -17.45
CA PRO A 146 -32.35 0.16 -18.06
C PRO A 146 -32.35 0.34 -19.58
N ALA A 147 -31.81 -0.65 -20.28
CA ALA A 147 -31.78 -0.69 -21.73
C ALA A 147 -33.22 -0.54 -22.27
N ARG A 148 -33.39 0.33 -23.27
CA ARG A 148 -34.64 0.48 -24.02
C ARG A 148 -34.87 -0.72 -24.92
#